data_AF-A0A091D7C9-F1
#
_entry.id   AF-A0A091D7C9-F1
#
_cell.length_a   1.000
_cell.length_b   1.000
_cell.length_c   1.000
_cell.angle_alpha   90.00
_cell.angle_beta   90.00
_cell.angle_gamma   90.00
#
_symmetry.space_group_name_H-M   'P 1'
#
loop_
_entity.id
_entity.type
_entity.pdbx_description
1 polymer ?
#
loop_
_entity_poly.entity_id
_entity_poly.type
_entity_poly.pdbx_seq_one_letter_code
_entity_poly.pdbx_strand_id
1 'polypeptide(L)'
;MSASHEQKDAWVQDNIYSILAVWGPGMAYRKNADHDRHKAKAYELEQNMVRLMQGLPQCMMLQVDKVGKFEQTQSAKDSLHAKYCNTATCSTVVGDDQWGCLQVDATSLFLQFLVQMTASGPSKNQLPGSLPLSAYVSSSHLTAFMQNLIFHREAACRVADCLMWERGDKTSQGLAELNASSVGMAKAALEATDELDLFGVSGGPKSMTNILPDEVEHC
;
A
#
# COMPACT_ATOMS: atom_id res chain seq x y z
N MET A 1 15.25 -12.49 -9.51
CA MET A 1 15.61 -13.61 -8.63
C MET A 1 14.36 -13.96 -7.85
N SER A 2 13.70 -15.09 -8.12
CA SER A 2 12.63 -15.57 -7.23
C SER A 2 13.30 -16.34 -6.09
N ALA A 3 13.00 -15.94 -4.86
CA ALA A 3 13.40 -16.71 -3.70
C ALA A 3 12.36 -17.81 -3.47
N SER A 4 12.83 -19.06 -3.57
CA SER A 4 12.11 -20.33 -3.43
C SER A 4 11.23 -20.76 -4.61
N HIS A 5 11.27 -22.07 -4.89
CA HIS A 5 10.44 -22.77 -5.87
C HIS A 5 9.10 -23.23 -5.25
N GLU A 6 8.75 -22.74 -4.05
CA GLU A 6 7.63 -23.23 -3.24
C GLU A 6 6.70 -22.14 -2.67
N GLN A 7 7.06 -20.86 -2.64
CA GLN A 7 6.11 -19.80 -2.30
C GLN A 7 5.32 -19.36 -3.54
N LYS A 8 4.09 -19.88 -3.68
CA LYS A 8 3.11 -19.40 -4.67
C LYS A 8 2.43 -18.09 -4.25
N ASP A 9 2.52 -17.75 -2.97
CA ASP A 9 1.76 -16.67 -2.38
C ASP A 9 2.60 -15.39 -2.28
N ALA A 10 1.99 -14.26 -2.65
CA ALA A 10 2.59 -12.94 -2.59
C ALA A 10 1.91 -12.11 -1.49
N TRP A 11 2.62 -11.86 -0.40
CA TRP A 11 2.16 -10.98 0.68
C TRP A 11 2.33 -9.51 0.32
N VAL A 12 1.35 -8.68 0.65
CA VAL A 12 1.41 -7.22 0.45
C VAL A 12 2.67 -6.67 1.11
N GLN A 13 2.93 -7.04 2.36
CA GLN A 13 4.08 -6.56 3.11
C GLN A 13 5.43 -6.96 2.51
N ASP A 14 5.60 -8.23 2.14
CA ASP A 14 6.85 -8.71 1.53
C ASP A 14 7.15 -7.99 0.22
N ASN A 15 6.11 -7.69 -0.55
CA ASN A 15 6.22 -6.87 -1.76
C ASN A 15 6.67 -5.44 -1.41
N ILE A 16 6.06 -4.80 -0.40
CA ILE A 16 6.49 -3.46 0.04
C ILE A 16 7.96 -3.47 0.46
N TYR A 17 8.38 -4.38 1.34
CA TYR A 17 9.78 -4.42 1.77
C TYR A 17 10.76 -4.69 0.63
N SER A 18 10.38 -5.54 -0.32
CA SER A 18 11.17 -5.77 -1.53
C SER A 18 11.30 -4.52 -2.40
N ILE A 19 10.22 -3.73 -2.50
CA ILE A 19 10.23 -2.44 -3.22
C ILE A 19 11.14 -1.43 -2.51
N LEU A 20 11.12 -1.37 -1.18
CA LEU A 20 12.00 -0.46 -0.42
C LEU A 20 13.48 -0.76 -0.63
N ALA A 21 13.84 -2.03 -0.78
CA ALA A 21 15.21 -2.44 -1.10
C ALA A 21 15.69 -1.93 -2.48
N VAL A 22 14.76 -1.60 -3.38
CA VAL A 22 15.04 -0.98 -4.69
C VAL A 22 14.97 0.55 -4.61
N TRP A 23 13.99 1.08 -3.89
CA TRP A 23 13.74 2.52 -3.75
C TRP A 23 14.87 3.24 -3.00
N GLY A 24 15.35 2.69 -1.88
CA GLY A 24 16.43 3.30 -1.09
C GLY A 24 17.70 3.58 -1.90
N PRO A 25 18.27 2.59 -2.62
CA PRO A 25 19.38 2.82 -3.54
C PRO A 25 19.02 3.79 -4.68
N GLY A 26 17.81 3.75 -5.22
CA GLY A 26 17.34 4.70 -6.24
C GLY A 26 17.43 6.14 -5.76
N MET A 27 16.96 6.40 -4.53
CA MET A 27 17.07 7.71 -3.86
C MET A 27 18.53 8.13 -3.64
N ALA A 28 19.41 7.18 -3.26
CA ALA A 28 20.83 7.45 -3.08
C ALA A 28 21.54 7.81 -4.40
N TYR A 29 21.25 7.09 -5.48
CA TYR A 29 21.78 7.41 -6.81
C TYR A 29 21.26 8.76 -7.30
N ARG A 30 20.00 9.09 -7.02
CA ARG A 30 19.40 10.38 -7.37
C ARG A 30 20.09 11.54 -6.66
N LYS A 31 20.45 11.36 -5.39
CA LYS A 31 21.19 12.38 -4.62
C LYS A 31 22.60 12.63 -5.17
N ASN A 32 23.21 11.63 -5.81
CA ASN A 32 24.57 11.69 -6.36
C ASN A 32 24.59 11.81 -7.90
N ALA A 33 23.52 12.35 -8.50
CA ALA A 33 23.29 12.34 -9.94
C ALA A 33 24.14 13.34 -10.76
N ASP A 34 25.23 13.87 -10.20
CA ASP A 34 26.19 14.72 -10.92
C ASP A 34 26.92 13.96 -12.05
N HIS A 35 26.86 12.63 -12.04
CA HIS A 35 27.39 11.77 -13.08
C HIS A 35 26.24 11.11 -13.87
N ASP A 36 26.29 11.17 -15.20
CA ASP A 36 25.26 10.61 -16.09
C ASP A 36 24.96 9.13 -15.81
N ARG A 37 25.97 8.35 -15.42
CA ARG A 37 25.80 6.94 -15.02
C ARG A 37 24.91 6.76 -13.80
N HIS A 38 25.02 7.65 -12.80
CA HIS A 38 24.17 7.62 -11.61
C HIS A 38 22.75 8.10 -11.92
N LYS A 39 22.60 9.08 -12.82
CA LYS A 39 21.30 9.52 -13.32
C LYS A 39 20.53 8.40 -14.03
N ALA A 40 21.20 7.66 -14.92
CA ALA A 40 20.59 6.52 -15.61
C ALA A 40 20.20 5.39 -14.64
N LYS A 41 21.05 5.08 -13.65
CA LYS A 41 20.75 4.05 -12.66
C LYS A 41 19.61 4.44 -11.72
N ALA A 42 19.55 5.69 -11.29
CA ALA A 42 18.43 6.23 -10.51
C ALA A 42 17.12 6.06 -11.28
N TYR A 43 17.09 6.47 -12.55
CA TYR A 43 15.91 6.36 -13.39
C TYR A 43 15.45 4.91 -13.59
N GLU A 44 16.38 3.98 -13.85
CA GLU A 44 16.06 2.55 -13.99
C GLU A 44 15.40 1.98 -12.71
N LEU A 45 15.96 2.30 -11.55
CA LEU A 45 15.45 1.83 -10.25
C LEU A 45 14.07 2.43 -9.94
N GLU A 46 13.88 3.72 -10.23
CA GLU A 46 12.59 4.40 -10.09
C GLU A 46 11.51 3.78 -10.98
N GLN A 47 11.82 3.49 -12.25
CA GLN A 47 10.87 2.83 -13.16
C GLN A 47 10.50 1.42 -12.69
N ASN A 48 11.46 0.66 -12.16
CA ASN A 48 11.19 -0.66 -11.59
C ASN A 48 10.31 -0.57 -10.34
N MET A 49 10.59 0.38 -9.45
CA MET A 49 9.78 0.65 -8.25
C MET A 49 8.33 0.96 -8.62
N VAL A 50 8.11 1.84 -9.62
CA VAL A 50 6.76 2.19 -10.10
C VAL A 50 6.01 0.94 -10.58
N ARG A 51 6.64 0.11 -11.42
CA ARG A 51 6.02 -1.14 -11.92
C ARG A 51 5.66 -2.11 -10.80
N LEU A 52 6.50 -2.23 -9.78
CA LEU A 52 6.25 -3.11 -8.64
C LEU A 52 5.10 -2.59 -7.77
N MET A 53 5.08 -1.29 -7.46
CA MET A 53 4.00 -0.67 -6.68
C MET A 53 2.64 -0.75 -7.39
N GLN A 54 2.62 -0.74 -8.73
CA GLN A 54 1.39 -0.85 -9.53
C GLN A 54 0.68 -2.20 -9.39
N GLY A 55 1.39 -3.28 -9.08
CA GLY A 55 0.79 -4.61 -8.98
C GLY A 55 -0.17 -4.77 -7.78
N LEU A 56 0.12 -4.07 -6.68
CA LEU A 56 -0.65 -4.23 -5.43
C LEU A 56 -2.09 -3.69 -5.57
N PRO A 57 -2.33 -2.45 -6.06
CA PRO A 57 -3.70 -1.98 -6.27
C PRO A 57 -4.49 -2.83 -7.26
N GLN A 58 -3.84 -3.39 -8.29
CA GLN A 58 -4.53 -4.29 -9.23
C GLN A 58 -5.13 -5.48 -8.49
N CYS A 59 -4.35 -6.09 -7.58
CA CYS A 59 -4.84 -7.21 -6.80
C CYS A 59 -5.90 -6.80 -5.77
N MET A 60 -5.76 -5.63 -5.13
CA MET A 60 -6.76 -5.14 -4.17
C MET A 60 -8.08 -4.75 -4.84
N MET A 61 -8.04 -4.17 -6.05
CA MET A 61 -9.24 -3.78 -6.81
C MET A 61 -10.12 -4.98 -7.21
N LEU A 62 -9.55 -6.18 -7.35
CA LEU A 62 -10.34 -7.40 -7.55
C LEU A 62 -11.21 -7.76 -6.34
N GLN A 63 -10.97 -7.14 -5.19
CA GLN A 63 -11.74 -7.29 -3.95
C GLN A 63 -12.47 -5.99 -3.57
N VAL A 64 -12.74 -5.09 -4.53
CA VAL A 64 -13.38 -3.78 -4.25
C VAL A 64 -14.73 -3.92 -3.53
N ASP A 65 -15.51 -4.96 -3.83
CA ASP A 65 -16.80 -5.21 -3.17
C ASP A 65 -16.64 -5.41 -1.65
N LYS A 66 -15.50 -5.93 -1.21
CA LYS A 66 -15.19 -6.10 0.21
C LYS A 66 -14.91 -4.78 0.91
N VAL A 67 -14.26 -3.84 0.23
CA VAL A 67 -13.91 -2.53 0.79
C VAL A 67 -15.18 -1.81 1.28
N GLY A 68 -16.21 -1.76 0.44
CA GLY A 68 -17.50 -1.15 0.80
C GLY A 68 -18.34 -2.00 1.76
N LYS A 69 -18.27 -3.33 1.67
CA LYS A 69 -18.98 -4.21 2.60
C LYS A 69 -18.42 -4.11 4.02
N PHE A 70 -17.10 -4.03 4.16
CA PHE A 70 -16.42 -3.89 5.45
C PHE A 70 -16.80 -2.61 6.19
N GLU A 71 -17.06 -1.51 5.47
CA GLU A 71 -17.50 -0.25 6.08
C GLU A 71 -18.78 -0.44 6.92
N GLN A 72 -19.67 -1.33 6.48
CA GLN A 72 -20.92 -1.64 7.16
C GLN A 72 -20.77 -2.75 8.19
N THR A 73 -19.97 -3.78 7.89
CA THR A 73 -19.91 -5.00 8.71
C THR A 73 -18.79 -5.00 9.74
N GLN A 74 -17.69 -4.30 9.46
CA GLN A 74 -16.43 -4.30 10.22
C GLN A 74 -15.94 -5.70 10.58
N SER A 75 -16.28 -6.69 9.74
CA SER A 75 -15.99 -8.11 9.95
C SER A 75 -14.71 -8.50 9.24
N ALA A 76 -13.84 -9.27 9.89
CA ALA A 76 -12.62 -9.80 9.27
C ALA A 76 -12.90 -10.60 7.99
N LYS A 77 -14.08 -11.24 7.86
CA LYS A 77 -14.47 -11.99 6.65
C LYS A 77 -14.70 -11.09 5.43
N ASP A 78 -15.11 -9.85 5.68
CA ASP A 78 -15.35 -8.87 4.65
C ASP A 78 -14.13 -7.95 4.43
N SER A 79 -12.99 -8.27 5.04
CA SER A 79 -11.76 -7.49 4.88
C SER A 79 -10.97 -7.87 3.62
N LEU A 80 -10.11 -6.95 3.16
CA LEU A 80 -9.17 -7.23 2.08
C LEU A 80 -8.15 -8.28 2.52
N HIS A 81 -7.89 -9.26 1.65
CA HIS A 81 -6.79 -10.20 1.88
C HIS A 81 -5.44 -9.50 1.75
N ALA A 82 -4.49 -9.86 2.61
CA ALA A 82 -3.12 -9.38 2.56
C ALA A 82 -2.13 -10.32 1.80
N LYS A 83 -2.62 -11.40 1.16
CA LYS A 83 -1.82 -12.29 0.28
C LYS A 83 -2.57 -12.76 -0.97
N TYR A 84 -1.84 -12.99 -2.06
CA TYR A 84 -2.40 -13.31 -3.40
C TYR A 84 -1.67 -14.48 -4.10
N CYS A 85 -2.41 -15.27 -4.88
CA CYS A 85 -2.01 -16.60 -5.41
C CYS A 85 -1.01 -16.58 -6.59
N ASN A 86 -0.85 -15.45 -7.28
CA ASN A 86 0.23 -15.17 -8.23
C ASN A 86 0.10 -13.72 -8.72
N THR A 87 1.21 -13.06 -9.06
CA THR A 87 1.23 -11.77 -9.80
C THR A 87 0.39 -11.75 -11.09
N ALA A 88 0.18 -12.90 -11.74
CA ALA A 88 -0.58 -12.95 -13.00
C ALA A 88 -2.10 -13.00 -12.82
N THR A 89 -2.59 -13.63 -11.74
CA THR A 89 -4.04 -13.80 -11.51
C THR A 89 -4.57 -12.84 -10.46
N CYS A 90 -3.72 -12.35 -9.55
CA CYS A 90 -4.12 -11.49 -8.43
C CYS A 90 -5.27 -12.07 -7.57
N SER A 91 -5.54 -13.37 -7.66
CA SER A 91 -6.63 -14.02 -6.95
C SER A 91 -6.28 -14.24 -5.48
N THR A 92 -7.29 -14.35 -4.62
CA THR A 92 -7.07 -14.77 -3.23
C THR A 92 -6.46 -16.16 -3.20
N VAL A 93 -5.60 -16.41 -2.19
CA VAL A 93 -4.96 -17.72 -1.98
C VAL A 93 -5.94 -18.71 -1.33
N VAL A 94 -6.78 -18.18 -0.45
CA VAL A 94 -7.65 -18.93 0.46
C VAL A 94 -9.04 -18.29 0.50
N GLY A 95 -10.01 -19.02 1.04
CA GLY A 95 -11.35 -18.48 1.33
C GLY A 95 -11.34 -17.47 2.49
N ASP A 96 -12.40 -16.67 2.59
CA ASP A 96 -12.56 -15.59 3.58
C ASP A 96 -12.68 -16.09 5.04
N ASP A 97 -12.96 -17.38 5.23
CA ASP A 97 -13.08 -18.07 6.51
C ASP A 97 -11.86 -18.94 6.85
N GLN A 98 -10.91 -19.06 5.93
CA GLN A 98 -9.79 -20.00 6.03
C GLN A 98 -8.49 -19.37 6.53
N TRP A 99 -8.47 -18.05 6.67
CA TRP A 99 -7.32 -17.28 7.13
C TRP A 99 -7.82 -16.08 7.92
N GLY A 100 -7.05 -15.61 8.89
CA GLY A 100 -7.41 -14.47 9.75
C GLY A 100 -7.31 -13.14 9.00
N CYS A 101 -8.13 -12.97 7.96
CA CYS A 101 -7.92 -12.10 6.79
C CYS A 101 -7.62 -10.62 7.05
N LEU A 102 -7.88 -10.08 8.24
CA LEU A 102 -7.60 -8.69 8.54
C LEU A 102 -6.15 -8.54 9.04
N GLN A 103 -5.32 -7.95 8.18
CA GLN A 103 -3.99 -7.42 8.53
C GLN A 103 -4.00 -5.93 8.22
N VAL A 104 -4.26 -5.13 9.26
CA VAL A 104 -4.41 -3.67 9.11
C VAL A 104 -3.08 -3.04 8.68
N ASP A 105 -1.99 -3.48 9.31
CA ASP A 105 -0.63 -3.05 9.05
C ASP A 105 -0.20 -3.21 7.59
N ALA A 106 -0.55 -4.32 6.93
CA ALA A 106 -0.12 -4.60 5.56
C ALA A 106 -0.62 -3.55 4.55
N THR A 107 -1.90 -3.18 4.64
CA THR A 107 -2.48 -2.14 3.75
C THR A 107 -2.01 -0.75 4.16
N SER A 108 -1.83 -0.49 5.45
CA SER A 108 -1.30 0.78 5.95
C SER A 108 0.14 1.02 5.52
N LEU A 109 0.99 -0.01 5.51
CA LEU A 109 2.34 0.05 4.95
C LEU A 109 2.31 0.44 3.47
N PHE A 110 1.41 -0.17 2.69
CA PHE A 110 1.25 0.19 1.28
C PHE A 110 0.90 1.68 1.12
N LEU A 111 -0.11 2.19 1.85
CA LEU A 111 -0.52 3.60 1.79
C LEU A 111 0.60 4.55 2.21
N GLN A 112 1.29 4.25 3.32
CA GLN A 112 2.39 5.05 3.83
C GLN A 112 3.49 5.21 2.77
N PHE A 113 3.94 4.11 2.17
CA PHE A 113 5.01 4.18 1.18
C PHE A 113 4.55 4.74 -0.16
N LEU A 114 3.27 4.60 -0.50
CA LEU A 114 2.67 5.30 -1.62
C LEU A 114 2.84 6.81 -1.50
N VAL A 115 2.48 7.36 -0.32
CA VAL A 115 2.62 8.78 0.00
C VAL A 115 4.08 9.18 -0.11
N GLN A 116 4.98 8.47 0.57
CA GLN A 116 6.40 8.81 0.61
C GLN A 116 7.03 8.82 -0.79
N MET A 117 6.68 7.83 -1.62
CA MET A 117 7.15 7.76 -3.00
C MET A 117 6.56 8.87 -3.87
N THR A 118 5.30 9.23 -3.67
CA THR A 118 4.63 10.33 -4.38
C THR A 118 5.21 11.70 -4.00
N ALA A 119 5.39 11.94 -2.70
CA ALA A 119 6.03 13.14 -2.15
C ALA A 119 7.50 13.25 -2.53
N SER A 120 8.20 12.11 -2.70
CA SER A 120 9.61 12.12 -3.09
C SER A 120 9.85 12.72 -4.48
N GLY A 121 8.83 12.78 -5.34
CA GLY A 121 8.77 13.48 -6.64
C GLY A 121 9.93 13.18 -7.62
N PRO A 122 9.79 13.57 -8.91
CA PRO A 122 10.97 13.72 -9.75
C PRO A 122 11.81 14.91 -9.26
N SER A 123 13.14 14.74 -9.24
CA SER A 123 14.06 15.85 -9.01
C SER A 123 13.87 16.93 -10.09
N LYS A 124 14.03 18.22 -9.75
CA LYS A 124 13.90 19.39 -10.68
C LYS A 124 14.67 19.25 -12.01
N ASN A 125 15.61 18.31 -12.10
CA ASN A 125 16.52 18.09 -13.23
C ASN A 125 16.25 16.77 -14.03
N GLN A 126 15.11 16.10 -13.83
CA GLN A 126 14.77 14.86 -14.56
C GLN A 126 13.84 15.08 -15.76
N LEU A 127 13.97 14.20 -16.76
CA LEU A 127 13.24 14.24 -18.02
C LEU A 127 11.72 14.12 -17.82
N PRO A 128 10.92 14.73 -18.72
CA PRO A 128 9.47 14.52 -18.76
C PRO A 128 9.16 13.00 -18.86
N GLY A 129 8.40 12.48 -17.89
CA GLY A 129 8.04 11.06 -17.79
C GLY A 129 8.70 10.29 -16.63
N SER A 130 9.59 10.91 -15.87
CA SER A 130 10.20 10.33 -14.67
C SER A 130 9.28 10.55 -13.47
N LEU A 131 8.73 9.48 -12.92
CA LEU A 131 7.70 9.44 -11.89
C LEU A 131 6.46 10.28 -12.24
N PRO A 132 5.37 9.56 -12.48
CA PRO A 132 4.52 9.49 -11.31
C PRO A 132 3.81 8.15 -11.19
N LEU A 133 3.68 7.68 -9.95
CA LEU A 133 2.59 6.77 -9.64
C LEU A 133 1.23 7.36 -10.12
N SER A 134 1.14 8.69 -10.28
CA SER A 134 0.03 9.40 -10.93
C SER A 134 -0.34 8.92 -12.33
N ALA A 135 0.58 8.42 -13.16
CA ALA A 135 0.22 7.94 -14.49
C ALA A 135 -0.64 6.69 -14.41
N TYR A 136 -0.48 5.91 -13.33
CA TYR A 136 -1.31 4.77 -13.02
C TYR A 136 -2.59 5.19 -12.30
N VAL A 137 -2.50 6.10 -11.33
CA VAL A 137 -3.67 6.65 -10.61
C VAL A 137 -4.53 7.56 -11.49
N SER A 138 -4.06 7.96 -12.68
CA SER A 138 -4.77 8.84 -13.64
C SER A 138 -6.14 8.30 -14.05
N SER A 139 -6.40 7.02 -13.84
CA SER A 139 -7.74 6.45 -13.98
C SER A 139 -8.61 6.87 -12.80
N SER A 140 -9.75 7.50 -13.10
CA SER A 140 -10.77 7.87 -12.09
C SER A 140 -11.16 6.71 -11.18
N HIS A 141 -11.13 5.47 -11.69
CA HIS A 141 -11.43 4.27 -10.90
C HIS A 141 -10.39 4.00 -9.82
N LEU A 142 -9.10 4.23 -10.12
CA LEU A 142 -8.04 4.00 -9.14
C LEU A 142 -8.03 5.10 -8.09
N THR A 143 -8.22 6.37 -8.47
CA THR A 143 -8.40 7.46 -7.51
C THR A 143 -9.56 7.18 -6.54
N ALA A 144 -10.71 6.77 -7.06
CA ALA A 144 -11.87 6.40 -6.23
C ALA A 144 -11.57 5.18 -5.34
N PHE A 145 -10.88 4.17 -5.86
CA PHE A 145 -10.46 3.02 -5.07
C PHE A 145 -9.52 3.41 -3.93
N MET A 146 -8.53 4.28 -4.18
CA MET A 146 -7.61 4.76 -3.15
C MET A 146 -8.33 5.53 -2.05
N GLN A 147 -9.29 6.39 -2.41
CA GLN A 147 -10.12 7.08 -1.43
C GLN A 147 -10.95 6.11 -0.58
N ASN A 148 -11.58 5.11 -1.21
CA ASN A 148 -12.34 4.08 -0.47
C ASN A 148 -11.43 3.21 0.40
N LEU A 149 -10.18 2.98 -0.03
CA LEU A 149 -9.19 2.25 0.76
C LEU A 149 -8.81 3.01 2.03
N ILE A 150 -8.72 4.33 1.96
CA ILE A 150 -8.48 5.21 3.12
C ILE A 150 -9.65 5.11 4.10
N PHE A 151 -10.90 5.26 3.64
CA PHE A 151 -12.09 5.11 4.50
C PHE A 151 -12.18 3.71 5.13
N HIS A 152 -11.83 2.68 4.37
CA HIS A 152 -11.75 1.33 4.90
C HIS A 152 -10.68 1.22 6.01
N ARG A 153 -9.58 1.98 5.96
CA ARG A 153 -8.58 2.01 7.04
C ARG A 153 -9.06 2.76 8.27
N GLU A 154 -9.79 3.87 8.11
CA GLU A 154 -10.44 4.59 9.22
C GLU A 154 -11.31 3.62 10.03
N ALA A 155 -12.16 2.84 9.34
CA ALA A 155 -12.99 1.82 9.99
C ALA A 155 -12.16 0.66 10.59
N ALA A 156 -11.11 0.22 9.89
CA ALA A 156 -10.34 -0.96 10.30
C ALA A 156 -9.41 -0.73 11.48
N CYS A 157 -8.97 0.52 11.77
CA CYS A 157 -8.01 0.78 12.85
C CYS A 157 -8.54 0.40 14.24
N ARG A 158 -9.87 0.25 14.38
CA ARG A 158 -10.56 -0.11 15.62
C ARG A 158 -10.98 -1.59 15.69
N VAL A 159 -10.63 -2.38 14.67
CA VAL A 159 -11.01 -3.79 14.56
C VAL A 159 -9.81 -4.68 14.90
N ALA A 160 -10.05 -5.71 15.70
CA ALA A 160 -9.03 -6.68 16.06
C ALA A 160 -8.48 -7.40 14.80
N ASP A 161 -7.16 -7.55 14.74
CA ASP A 161 -6.44 -8.03 13.56
C ASP A 161 -5.45 -9.16 13.91
N CYS A 162 -4.89 -9.80 12.89
CA CYS A 162 -3.99 -10.96 13.07
C CYS A 162 -2.50 -10.61 13.14
N LEU A 163 -2.16 -9.32 13.13
CA LEU A 163 -0.80 -8.78 13.03
C LEU A 163 0.00 -9.20 11.79
N MET A 164 1.09 -8.46 11.60
CA MET A 164 2.23 -8.77 10.74
C MET A 164 2.68 -10.24 10.74
N TRP A 165 2.60 -10.90 11.90
CA TRP A 165 3.16 -12.24 12.09
C TRP A 165 2.14 -13.37 11.90
N GLU A 166 0.87 -13.05 11.60
CA GLU A 166 -0.22 -14.01 11.47
C GLU A 166 -0.44 -14.90 12.71
N ARG A 167 0.01 -14.46 13.87
CA ARG A 167 -0.12 -15.20 15.14
C ARG A 167 -1.36 -14.80 15.92
N GLY A 168 -2.03 -13.71 15.52
CA GLY A 168 -3.11 -13.13 16.29
C GLY A 168 -2.58 -12.52 17.58
N ASP A 169 -2.95 -13.13 18.69
CA ASP A 169 -2.67 -12.66 20.03
C ASP A 169 -1.23 -12.97 20.49
N LYS A 170 -0.81 -12.30 21.56
CA LYS A 170 0.53 -12.52 22.16
C LYS A 170 0.79 -13.97 22.58
N THR A 171 -0.25 -14.78 22.80
CA THR A 171 -0.08 -16.21 23.12
C THR A 171 -0.01 -17.11 21.88
N SER A 172 -0.09 -16.53 20.69
CA SER A 172 0.01 -17.21 19.38
C SER A 172 -1.06 -18.29 19.18
N GLN A 173 -2.27 -18.04 19.68
CA GLN A 173 -3.42 -18.92 19.52
C GLN A 173 -4.25 -18.59 18.26
N GLY A 174 -3.82 -17.60 17.46
CA GLY A 174 -4.51 -17.19 16.25
C GLY A 174 -5.77 -16.38 16.51
N LEU A 175 -5.96 -15.88 17.73
CA LEU A 175 -7.08 -15.01 18.09
C LEU A 175 -6.75 -13.58 17.70
N ALA A 176 -7.62 -12.93 16.92
CA ALA A 176 -7.42 -11.53 16.57
C ALA A 176 -7.45 -10.65 17.84
N GLU A 177 -6.52 -9.71 17.95
CA GLU A 177 -6.47 -8.74 19.04
C GLU A 177 -6.25 -7.31 18.52
N LEU A 178 -6.46 -6.31 19.36
CA LEU A 178 -6.08 -4.94 19.02
C LEU A 178 -4.59 -4.75 19.25
N ASN A 179 -3.86 -4.57 18.15
CA ASN A 179 -2.42 -4.52 18.18
C ASN A 179 -1.88 -3.10 18.03
N ALA A 180 -1.09 -2.67 19.02
CA ALA A 180 -0.53 -1.32 19.04
C ALA A 180 0.29 -0.99 17.78
N SER A 181 1.04 -1.95 17.22
CA SER A 181 1.78 -1.75 15.98
C SER A 181 0.86 -1.56 14.78
N SER A 182 -0.22 -2.34 14.67
CA SER A 182 -1.18 -2.20 13.57
C SER A 182 -1.94 -0.88 13.64
N VAL A 183 -2.41 -0.51 14.84
CA VAL A 183 -3.08 0.78 15.08
C VAL A 183 -2.13 1.94 14.77
N GLY A 184 -0.89 1.90 15.28
CA GLY A 184 0.11 2.95 15.02
C GLY A 184 0.45 3.08 13.53
N MET A 185 0.58 1.97 12.81
CA MET A 185 0.79 1.98 11.36
C MET A 185 -0.42 2.55 10.60
N ALA A 186 -1.63 2.22 11.03
CA ALA A 186 -2.85 2.78 10.46
C ALA A 186 -2.93 4.29 10.65
N LYS A 187 -2.70 4.76 11.89
CA LYS A 187 -2.65 6.18 12.20
C LYS A 187 -1.62 6.92 11.36
N ALA A 188 -0.38 6.42 11.31
CA ALA A 188 0.68 7.02 10.51
C ALA A 188 0.31 7.09 9.02
N ALA A 189 -0.30 6.04 8.48
CA ALA A 189 -0.77 6.01 7.09
C ALA A 189 -1.87 7.03 6.84
N LEU A 190 -2.85 7.14 7.74
CA LEU A 190 -3.91 8.14 7.65
C LEU A 190 -3.29 9.54 7.67
N GLU A 191 -2.51 9.89 8.69
CA GLU A 191 -1.81 11.18 8.78
C GLU A 191 -0.99 11.50 7.51
N ALA A 192 -0.35 10.51 6.91
CA ALA A 192 0.42 10.70 5.68
C ALA A 192 -0.45 10.92 4.43
N THR A 193 -1.64 10.31 4.39
CA THR A 193 -2.59 10.46 3.27
C THR A 193 -3.46 11.71 3.35
N ASP A 194 -3.43 12.43 4.48
CA ASP A 194 -4.20 13.66 4.61
C ASP A 194 -3.72 14.71 3.60
N GLU A 195 -4.66 15.28 2.85
CA GLU A 195 -4.42 16.24 1.76
C GLU A 195 -3.40 15.78 0.69
N LEU A 196 -3.11 14.47 0.58
CA LEU A 196 -2.22 13.96 -0.45
C LEU A 196 -2.86 14.13 -1.83
N ASP A 197 -2.16 14.81 -2.73
CA ASP A 197 -2.45 14.71 -4.15
C ASP A 197 -1.85 13.41 -4.69
N LEU A 198 -2.71 12.44 -5.04
CA LEU A 198 -2.30 11.17 -5.64
C LEU A 198 -1.55 11.37 -6.96
N PHE A 199 -1.67 12.55 -7.58
CA PHE A 199 -0.93 12.93 -8.76
C PHE A 199 0.31 13.80 -8.52
N GLY A 200 0.63 14.06 -7.25
CA GLY A 200 1.71 14.95 -6.85
C GLY A 200 1.53 16.34 -7.44
N VAL A 201 2.62 16.95 -7.90
CA VAL A 201 2.65 18.32 -8.44
C VAL A 201 1.79 18.54 -9.68
N SER A 202 1.37 17.48 -10.37
CA SER A 202 0.58 17.54 -11.60
C SER A 202 -0.91 17.32 -11.37
N GLY A 203 -1.34 17.15 -10.11
CA GLY A 203 -2.72 16.88 -9.77
C GLY A 203 -3.60 18.09 -9.58
N GLY A 204 -4.81 17.83 -9.08
CA GLY A 204 -5.79 18.85 -8.79
C GLY A 204 -6.86 18.34 -7.83
N PRO A 205 -7.94 19.10 -7.61
CA PRO A 205 -8.94 18.80 -6.57
C PRO A 205 -9.58 17.41 -6.67
N LYS A 206 -9.54 16.77 -7.84
CA LYS A 206 -10.10 15.43 -8.08
C LYS A 206 -9.17 14.29 -7.66
N SER A 207 -7.88 14.54 -7.48
CA SER A 207 -6.87 13.55 -7.07
C SER A 207 -6.41 13.72 -5.63
N MET A 208 -6.92 14.74 -4.95
CA MET A 208 -6.70 14.99 -3.54
C MET A 208 -7.49 13.99 -2.70
N THR A 209 -6.80 13.26 -1.83
CA THR A 209 -7.43 12.41 -0.84
C THR A 209 -7.89 13.22 0.36
N ASN A 210 -8.97 12.76 0.98
CA ASN A 210 -9.54 13.40 2.16
C ASN A 210 -9.71 12.36 3.27
N ILE A 211 -9.53 12.81 4.49
CA ILE A 211 -9.74 12.03 5.71
C ILE A 211 -10.80 12.74 6.53
N LEU A 212 -11.61 11.98 7.23
CA LEU A 212 -12.57 12.59 8.16
C LEU A 212 -11.79 13.14 9.38
N PRO A 213 -11.93 14.45 9.73
CA PRO A 213 -11.05 15.13 10.68
C PRO A 213 -10.94 14.48 12.06
N ASP A 214 -11.96 13.73 12.47
CA ASP A 214 -12.00 13.08 13.78
C ASP A 214 -11.51 11.63 13.74
N GLU A 215 -11.45 10.97 12.58
CA GLU A 215 -11.21 9.52 12.50
C GLU A 215 -9.79 9.12 12.92
N VAL A 216 -8.81 9.98 12.69
CA VAL A 216 -7.40 9.77 13.10
C VAL A 216 -7.24 9.77 14.62
N GLU A 217 -8.07 10.53 15.33
CA GLU A 217 -8.06 10.63 16.80
C GLU A 217 -8.80 9.48 17.49
N HIS A 218 -9.63 8.76 16.74
CA HIS A 218 -10.30 7.57 17.24
C HIS A 218 -9.48 6.29 17.03
N CYS A 219 -8.36 6.38 16.31
CA CYS A 219 -7.23 5.49 16.46
C CYS A 219 -6.36 6.01 17.64
#